data_AF-A0A1S6XQT1-F1
#
_entry.id   AF-A0A1S6XQT1-F1
#
_cell.length_a   1.000
_cell.length_b   1.000
_cell.length_c   1.000
_cell.angle_alpha   90.00
_cell.angle_beta   90.00
_cell.angle_gamma   90.00
#
_symmetry.space_group_name_H-M   'P 1'
#
loop_
_entity.id
_entity.type
_entity.pdbx_description
1 polymer ?
#
loop_
_entity_poly.entity_id
_entity_poly.type
_entity_poly.pdbx_seq_one_letter_code
_entity_poly.pdbx_strand_id
1 'polypeptide(L)'
;MPKPRPPHLVKEITRHGKTIWYVRIGHGQRRRVHGVYGTQEFVDDYKKALSELQGYKLPKSKPGKLVEGSFIWLLKQYFNSLTWHNLAHATKRQKELILMKVSDAIGDIPYKAIKKSHIIAGVERRKETPANARNFLKAVNSLFKWAIEQGLLEDNPAAGVKRPSLKNKDGFPAWIEEDINKYYQQWPLGTHERVWVDVLLYTGLRRGMLYALVGKM
;
A
#
# COMPACT_ATOMS: atom_id res chain seq x y z
N MET A 1 17.72 -11.92 -27.98
CA MET A 1 18.09 -11.02 -26.85
C MET A 1 17.96 -11.79 -25.55
N PRO A 2 18.92 -11.69 -24.60
CA PRO A 2 18.73 -12.31 -23.29
C PRO A 2 17.53 -11.68 -22.60
N LYS A 3 16.63 -12.50 -22.04
CA LYS A 3 15.41 -12.02 -21.37
C LYS A 3 15.78 -10.95 -20.33
N PRO A 4 15.07 -9.79 -20.30
CA PRO A 4 15.36 -8.74 -19.35
C PRO A 4 15.25 -9.28 -17.92
N ARG A 5 16.21 -8.91 -17.08
CA ARG A 5 16.27 -9.38 -15.69
C ARG A 5 15.04 -8.85 -14.93
N PRO A 6 14.38 -9.68 -14.10
CA PRO A 6 13.31 -9.23 -13.24
C PRO A 6 13.75 -8.03 -12.36
N PRO A 7 12.86 -7.07 -12.08
CA PRO A 7 13.18 -5.89 -11.27
C PRO A 7 13.67 -6.28 -9.87
N HIS A 8 14.54 -5.46 -9.26
CA HIS A 8 15.10 -5.68 -7.91
C HIS A 8 16.01 -6.91 -7.75
N LEU A 9 16.34 -7.60 -8.84
CA LEU A 9 17.22 -8.76 -8.81
C LEU A 9 18.70 -8.35 -8.96
N VAL A 10 19.53 -8.78 -8.03
CA VAL A 10 20.99 -8.52 -7.99
C VAL A 10 21.72 -9.85 -8.16
N LYS A 11 22.65 -9.89 -9.12
CA LYS A 11 23.54 -11.04 -9.35
C LYS A 11 24.85 -10.83 -8.61
N GLU A 12 25.30 -11.86 -7.89
CA GLU A 12 26.61 -11.88 -7.23
C GLU A 12 27.35 -13.17 -7.58
N ILE A 13 28.66 -13.08 -7.81
CA ILE A 13 29.50 -14.25 -8.07
C ILE A 13 30.40 -14.41 -6.86
N THR A 14 30.31 -15.57 -6.21
CA THR A 14 31.15 -15.89 -5.05
C THR A 14 32.61 -16.08 -5.46
N ARG A 15 33.54 -16.01 -4.49
CA ARG A 15 34.96 -16.33 -4.68
C ARG A 15 35.25 -17.73 -5.26
N HIS A 16 34.27 -18.63 -5.24
CA HIS A 16 34.35 -19.98 -5.82
C HIS A 16 33.58 -20.11 -7.14
N GLY A 17 33.27 -18.99 -7.83
CA GLY A 17 32.62 -18.98 -9.15
C GLY A 17 31.11 -19.27 -9.15
N LYS A 18 30.50 -19.58 -8.00
CA LYS A 18 29.06 -19.84 -7.91
C LYS A 18 28.26 -18.54 -8.02
N THR A 19 27.28 -18.50 -8.93
CA THR A 19 26.32 -17.39 -9.05
C THR A 19 25.25 -17.50 -7.97
N ILE A 20 25.04 -16.42 -7.23
CA ILE A 20 23.98 -16.25 -6.23
C ILE A 20 23.11 -15.07 -6.64
N TRP A 21 21.81 -15.20 -6.42
CA TRP A 21 20.83 -14.17 -6.69
C TRP A 21 20.28 -13.59 -5.39
N TYR A 22 20.08 -12.28 -5.36
CA TYR A 22 19.44 -11.56 -4.26
C TYR A 22 18.31 -10.69 -4.77
N VAL A 23 17.26 -10.52 -3.99
CA VAL A 23 16.31 -9.42 -4.14
C VAL A 23 16.75 -8.27 -3.24
N ARG A 24 16.75 -7.05 -3.78
CA ARG A 24 17.00 -5.81 -3.03
C ARG A 24 16.17 -4.67 -3.58
N ILE A 25 15.40 -4.03 -2.70
CA ILE A 25 14.57 -2.86 -3.05
C ILE A 25 15.31 -1.60 -2.59
N GLY A 26 15.69 -0.74 -3.53
CA GLY A 26 16.52 0.44 -3.26
C GLY A 26 17.84 0.07 -2.56
N HIS A 27 18.13 0.74 -1.44
CA HIS A 27 19.29 0.43 -0.59
C HIS A 27 18.96 -0.49 0.61
N GLY A 28 17.77 -1.10 0.64
CA GLY A 28 17.29 -1.90 1.76
C GLY A 28 17.97 -3.26 1.93
N GLN A 29 17.40 -4.06 2.82
CA GLN A 29 17.84 -5.42 3.15
C GLN A 29 17.91 -6.32 1.91
N ARG A 30 18.93 -7.18 1.85
CA ARG A 30 19.08 -8.19 0.78
C ARG A 30 18.50 -9.52 1.24
N ARG A 31 17.69 -10.16 0.39
CA ARG A 31 17.22 -11.54 0.60
C ARG A 31 17.74 -12.43 -0.51
N ARG A 32 18.33 -13.55 -0.12
CA ARG A 32 18.87 -14.54 -1.06
C ARG A 32 17.72 -15.28 -1.74
N VAL A 33 17.78 -15.40 -3.07
CA VAL A 33 16.89 -16.22 -3.88
C VAL A 33 17.55 -17.57 -4.15
N HIS A 34 16.82 -18.63 -3.88
CA HIS A 34 17.20 -20.01 -4.10
C HIS A 34 16.58 -20.52 -5.41
N GLY A 35 17.18 -21.56 -5.98
CA GLY A 35 16.79 -22.10 -7.27
C GLY A 35 17.65 -21.63 -8.44
N VAL A 36 17.53 -22.32 -9.57
CA VAL A 36 18.27 -22.03 -10.80
C VAL A 36 17.54 -20.93 -11.57
N TYR A 37 18.27 -19.90 -12.00
CA TYR A 37 17.68 -18.78 -12.74
C TYR A 37 16.88 -19.27 -13.96
N GLY A 38 15.58 -18.96 -13.98
CA GLY A 38 14.66 -19.34 -15.05
C GLY A 38 13.79 -20.57 -14.78
N THR A 39 13.95 -21.26 -13.65
CA THR A 39 13.03 -22.32 -13.21
C THR A 39 11.83 -21.75 -12.46
N GLN A 40 10.75 -22.54 -12.33
CA GLN A 40 9.56 -22.15 -11.57
C GLN A 40 9.89 -21.93 -10.08
N GLU A 41 10.76 -22.77 -9.51
CA GLU A 41 11.25 -22.64 -8.13
C GLU A 41 11.92 -21.28 -7.88
N PHE A 42 12.72 -20.81 -8.85
CA PHE A 42 13.36 -19.51 -8.77
C PHE A 42 12.35 -18.36 -8.84
N VAL A 43 11.33 -18.49 -9.69
CA VAL A 43 10.26 -17.48 -9.80
C VAL A 43 9.45 -17.40 -8.50
N ASP A 44 9.17 -18.53 -7.87
CA ASP A 44 8.38 -18.58 -6.64
C ASP A 44 9.17 -18.03 -5.44
N ASP A 45 10.45 -18.38 -5.31
CA ASP A 45 11.30 -17.83 -4.24
C ASP A 45 11.63 -16.35 -4.47
N TYR A 46 11.78 -15.92 -5.73
CA TYR A 46 11.90 -14.50 -6.08
C TYR A 46 10.66 -13.70 -5.65
N LYS A 47 9.45 -14.20 -5.93
CA LYS A 47 8.20 -13.55 -5.52
C LYS A 47 8.07 -13.49 -4.00
N LYS A 48 8.48 -14.55 -3.29
CA LYS A 48 8.48 -14.61 -1.83
C LYS A 48 9.48 -13.64 -1.21
N ALA A 49 10.71 -13.58 -1.73
CA ALA A 49 11.72 -12.65 -1.26
C ALA A 49 11.32 -11.19 -1.52
N LEU A 50 10.66 -10.90 -2.66
CA LEU A 50 10.15 -9.59 -2.98
C LEU A 50 9.02 -9.15 -2.03
N SER A 51 8.06 -10.04 -1.72
CA SER A 51 6.98 -9.73 -0.80
C SER A 51 7.50 -9.47 0.61
N GLU A 52 8.38 -10.33 1.11
CA GLU A 52 9.00 -10.18 2.44
C GLU A 52 9.78 -8.85 2.57
N LEU A 53 10.53 -8.46 1.54
CA LEU A 53 11.30 -7.20 1.54
C LEU A 53 10.44 -5.94 1.34
N GLN A 54 9.29 -6.05 0.70
CA GLN A 54 8.29 -4.97 0.64
C GLN A 54 7.59 -4.73 1.99
N GLY A 55 7.91 -5.53 3.01
CA GLY A 55 7.29 -5.44 4.33
C GLY A 55 6.02 -6.27 4.47
N TYR A 56 5.75 -7.20 3.53
CA TYR A 56 4.68 -8.17 3.70
C TYR A 56 5.11 -9.23 4.71
N LYS A 57 4.85 -8.98 6.00
CA LYS A 57 4.37 -10.06 6.84
C LYS A 57 2.89 -10.20 6.51
N LEU A 58 2.55 -11.14 5.63
CA LEU A 58 1.21 -11.71 5.71
C LEU A 58 1.02 -12.09 7.18
N PRO A 59 -0.07 -11.66 7.84
CA PRO A 59 -0.44 -12.24 9.13
C PRO A 59 -0.34 -13.75 8.94
N LYS A 60 0.31 -14.44 9.89
CA LYS A 60 0.21 -15.89 9.95
C LYS A 60 -1.26 -16.20 10.19
N SER A 61 -2.03 -16.31 9.12
CA SER A 61 -3.24 -17.12 9.15
C SER A 61 -2.78 -18.45 9.72
N LYS A 62 -3.53 -19.00 10.68
CA LYS A 62 -3.37 -20.40 11.05
C LYS A 62 -3.23 -21.20 9.75
N PRO A 63 -2.45 -22.29 9.68
CA PRO A 63 -2.28 -23.08 8.46
C PRO A 63 -3.58 -23.81 8.09
N GLY A 64 -4.66 -23.05 7.86
CA GLY A 64 -5.87 -23.43 7.18
C GLY A 64 -5.60 -23.23 5.70
N LYS A 65 -5.87 -24.28 4.94
CA LYS A 65 -5.87 -24.30 3.48
C LYS A 65 -6.53 -23.01 2.96
N LEU A 66 -5.89 -22.28 2.05
CA LEU A 66 -6.52 -21.14 1.38
C LEU A 66 -7.79 -21.66 0.69
N VAL A 67 -8.96 -21.41 1.28
CA VAL A 67 -10.22 -21.94 0.77
C VAL A 67 -10.62 -21.11 -0.44
N GLU A 68 -10.76 -21.75 -1.60
CA GLU A 68 -11.29 -21.10 -2.79
C GLU A 68 -12.69 -20.55 -2.50
N GLY A 69 -12.98 -19.33 -2.95
CA GLY A 69 -14.24 -18.66 -2.61
C GLY A 69 -14.22 -17.85 -1.30
N SER A 70 -13.19 -17.97 -0.47
CA SER A 70 -13.03 -17.14 0.74
C SER A 70 -12.63 -15.70 0.41
N PHE A 71 -12.81 -14.78 1.35
CA PHE A 71 -12.39 -13.38 1.20
C PHE A 71 -10.88 -13.25 1.04
N ILE A 72 -10.08 -14.01 1.79
CA ILE A 72 -8.62 -14.00 1.67
C ILE A 72 -8.16 -14.54 0.31
N TRP A 73 -8.87 -15.52 -0.26
CA TRP A 73 -8.63 -15.97 -1.62
C TRP A 73 -8.91 -14.85 -2.63
N LEU A 74 -10.03 -14.13 -2.51
CA LEU A 74 -10.37 -13.01 -3.39
C LEU A 74 -9.30 -11.90 -3.33
N LEU A 75 -8.82 -11.56 -2.13
CA LEU A 75 -7.75 -10.58 -1.95
C LEU A 75 -6.45 -11.01 -2.65
N LYS A 76 -6.08 -12.29 -2.54
CA LYS A 76 -4.89 -12.81 -3.21
C LYS A 76 -5.01 -12.65 -4.73
N GLN A 77 -6.18 -12.94 -5.30
CA GLN A 77 -6.42 -12.73 -6.74
C GLN A 77 -6.35 -11.23 -7.09
N TYR A 78 -6.95 -10.37 -6.27
CA TYR A 78 -6.90 -8.92 -6.49
C TYR A 78 -5.47 -8.38 -6.47
N PHE A 79 -4.64 -8.77 -5.50
CA PHE A 79 -3.25 -8.32 -5.41
C PHE A 79 -2.36 -8.81 -6.56
N ASN A 80 -2.73 -9.92 -7.20
CA ASN A 80 -2.04 -10.43 -8.39
C ASN A 80 -2.58 -9.83 -9.70
N SER A 81 -3.63 -9.02 -9.65
CA SER A 81 -4.27 -8.45 -10.85
C SER A 81 -3.49 -7.30 -11.48
N LEU A 82 -3.69 -7.09 -12.78
CA LEU A 82 -3.18 -5.91 -13.49
C LEU A 82 -3.75 -4.60 -12.90
N THR A 83 -5.02 -4.62 -12.49
CA THR A 83 -5.67 -3.48 -11.83
C THR A 83 -4.93 -3.07 -10.57
N TRP A 84 -4.48 -4.02 -9.75
CA TRP A 84 -3.64 -3.74 -8.60
C TRP A 84 -2.26 -3.27 -9.02
N HIS A 85 -1.61 -3.97 -9.97
CA HIS A 85 -0.29 -3.61 -10.47
C HIS A 85 -0.18 -2.15 -10.91
N ASN A 86 -1.20 -1.64 -11.60
CA ASN A 86 -1.21 -0.29 -12.16
C ASN A 86 -1.51 0.82 -11.12
N LEU A 87 -1.83 0.49 -9.87
CA LEU A 87 -1.99 1.47 -8.81
C LEU A 87 -0.65 2.10 -8.41
N ALA A 88 -0.66 3.41 -8.14
CA ALA A 88 0.47 4.09 -7.52
C ALA A 88 0.86 3.44 -6.18
N HIS A 89 2.15 3.43 -5.85
CA HIS A 89 2.68 2.76 -4.66
C HIS A 89 2.00 3.20 -3.35
N ALA A 90 1.79 4.50 -3.16
CA ALA A 90 1.09 5.03 -1.98
C ALA A 90 -0.35 4.52 -1.88
N THR A 91 -1.04 4.41 -3.02
CA THR A 91 -2.40 3.88 -3.12
C THR A 91 -2.45 2.39 -2.79
N LYS A 92 -1.48 1.60 -3.28
CA LYS A 92 -1.34 0.17 -2.93
C LYS A 92 -1.22 0.00 -1.43
N ARG A 93 -0.23 0.66 -0.82
CA ARG A 93 0.03 0.59 0.62
C ARG A 93 -1.20 0.93 1.45
N GLN A 94 -1.89 2.02 1.13
CA GLN A 94 -3.09 2.43 1.87
C GLN A 94 -4.23 1.42 1.74
N LYS A 95 -4.53 0.97 0.51
CA LYS A 95 -5.61 -0.01 0.28
C LYS A 95 -5.30 -1.34 0.94
N GLU A 96 -4.06 -1.78 0.84
CA GLU A 96 -3.62 -3.06 1.38
C GLU A 96 -3.79 -3.11 2.90
N LEU A 97 -3.30 -2.09 3.63
CA LEU A 97 -3.46 -2.00 5.08
C LEU A 97 -4.93 -2.11 5.50
N ILE A 98 -5.82 -1.47 4.74
CA ILE A 98 -7.26 -1.51 4.99
C ILE A 98 -7.82 -2.91 4.70
N LEU A 99 -7.51 -3.49 3.54
CA LEU A 99 -8.06 -4.77 3.11
C LEU A 99 -7.52 -5.94 3.94
N MET A 100 -6.25 -5.92 4.33
CA MET A 100 -5.67 -6.90 5.25
C MET A 100 -6.34 -6.84 6.62
N LYS A 101 -6.57 -5.64 7.18
CA LYS A 101 -7.31 -5.49 8.44
C LYS A 101 -8.76 -6.01 8.35
N VAL A 102 -9.37 -5.96 7.17
CA VAL A 102 -10.67 -6.60 6.93
C VAL A 102 -10.51 -8.11 6.88
N SER A 103 -9.49 -8.61 6.19
CA SER A 103 -9.16 -10.04 6.12
C SER A 103 -8.90 -10.66 7.49
N ASP A 104 -8.31 -9.93 8.44
CA ASP A 104 -8.12 -10.43 9.81
C ASP A 104 -9.44 -10.80 10.50
N ALA A 105 -10.54 -10.13 10.13
CA ALA A 105 -11.85 -10.35 10.71
C ALA A 105 -12.73 -11.34 9.91
N ILE A 106 -12.60 -11.36 8.58
CA ILE A 106 -13.51 -12.12 7.70
C ILE A 106 -12.80 -12.97 6.64
N GLY A 107 -11.50 -13.20 6.78
CA GLY A 107 -10.67 -13.83 5.75
C GLY A 107 -11.21 -15.17 5.27
N ASP A 108 -11.69 -16.00 6.19
CA ASP A 108 -12.22 -17.34 5.90
C ASP A 108 -13.68 -17.35 5.44
N ILE A 109 -14.38 -16.21 5.53
CA ILE A 109 -15.78 -16.10 5.13
C ILE A 109 -15.87 -16.08 3.60
N PRO A 110 -16.84 -16.78 2.98
CA PRO A 110 -17.06 -16.70 1.54
C PRO A 110 -17.31 -15.26 1.09
N TYR A 111 -16.58 -14.78 0.08
CA TYR A 111 -16.75 -13.39 -0.37
C TYR A 111 -18.15 -13.12 -0.92
N LYS A 112 -18.82 -14.15 -1.46
CA LYS A 112 -20.21 -14.10 -1.96
C LYS A 112 -21.24 -13.94 -0.84
N ALA A 113 -20.90 -14.27 0.41
CA ALA A 113 -21.78 -14.07 1.56
C ALA A 113 -21.77 -12.63 2.10
N ILE A 114 -20.89 -11.76 1.57
CA ILE A 114 -20.77 -10.38 2.02
C ILE A 114 -21.91 -9.55 1.45
N LYS A 115 -22.83 -9.12 2.32
CA LYS A 115 -24.00 -8.29 1.98
C LYS A 115 -23.72 -6.80 2.22
N LYS A 116 -24.54 -5.95 1.60
CA LYS A 116 -24.51 -4.48 1.80
C LYS A 116 -24.62 -4.08 3.27
N SER A 117 -25.43 -4.78 4.06
CA SER A 117 -25.56 -4.57 5.51
C SER A 117 -24.22 -4.72 6.25
N HIS A 118 -23.37 -5.66 5.86
CA HIS A 118 -22.04 -5.84 6.46
C HIS A 118 -21.11 -4.67 6.14
N ILE A 119 -21.21 -4.12 4.93
CA ILE A 119 -20.43 -2.94 4.53
C ILE A 119 -20.88 -1.70 5.32
N ILE A 120 -22.20 -1.50 5.45
CA ILE A 120 -22.77 -0.43 6.29
C ILE A 120 -22.28 -0.57 7.73
N ALA A 121 -22.38 -1.76 8.33
CA ALA A 121 -21.86 -2.00 9.68
C ALA A 121 -20.35 -1.72 9.79
N GLY A 122 -19.58 -2.04 8.76
CA GLY A 122 -18.15 -1.70 8.69
C GLY A 122 -17.88 -0.19 8.64
N VAL A 123 -18.74 0.58 7.98
CA VAL A 123 -18.69 2.05 7.96
C VAL A 123 -19.07 2.61 9.34
N GLU A 124 -20.15 2.13 9.94
CA GLU A 124 -20.64 2.57 11.26
C GLU A 124 -19.65 2.30 12.39
N ARG A 125 -18.93 1.16 12.36
CA ARG A 125 -17.84 0.88 13.31
C ARG A 125 -16.72 1.94 13.29
N ARG A 126 -16.65 2.75 12.23
CA ARG A 126 -15.66 3.82 12.04
C ARG A 126 -16.27 5.22 12.19
N LYS A 127 -17.44 5.35 12.84
CA LYS A 127 -18.14 6.64 13.04
C LYS A 127 -17.24 7.74 13.65
N GLU A 128 -16.36 7.39 14.58
CA GLU A 128 -15.43 8.34 15.21
C GLU A 128 -14.31 8.82 14.25
N THR A 129 -14.06 8.08 13.17
CA THR A 129 -13.02 8.39 12.17
C THR A 129 -13.59 8.42 10.74
N PRO A 130 -14.39 9.44 10.37
CA PRO A 130 -15.09 9.48 9.08
C PRO A 130 -14.19 9.40 7.84
N ALA A 131 -12.98 9.96 7.92
CA ALA A 131 -11.98 9.84 6.85
C ALA A 131 -11.54 8.39 6.64
N ASN A 132 -11.30 7.66 7.73
CA ASN A 132 -10.97 6.24 7.68
C ASN A 132 -12.16 5.40 7.18
N ALA A 133 -13.38 5.75 7.59
CA ALA A 133 -14.60 5.12 7.08
C ALA A 133 -14.75 5.28 5.55
N ARG A 134 -14.47 6.48 5.01
CA ARG A 134 -14.42 6.71 3.55
C ARG A 134 -13.34 5.89 2.86
N ASN A 135 -12.14 5.82 3.43
CA ASN A 135 -11.03 5.05 2.86
C ASN A 135 -11.35 3.55 2.86
N PHE A 136 -11.95 3.04 3.93
CA PHE A 136 -12.48 1.68 4.02
C PHE A 136 -13.47 1.39 2.89
N LEU A 137 -14.51 2.23 2.76
CA LEU A 137 -15.51 2.05 1.71
C LEU A 137 -14.89 2.13 0.31
N LYS A 138 -13.94 3.06 0.08
CA LYS A 138 -13.23 3.19 -1.20
C LYS A 138 -12.41 1.94 -1.54
N ALA A 139 -11.72 1.36 -0.56
CA ALA A 139 -10.91 0.15 -0.76
C ALA A 139 -11.80 -1.07 -1.07
N VAL A 140 -12.83 -1.30 -0.25
CA VAL A 140 -13.75 -2.44 -0.42
C VAL A 140 -14.57 -2.33 -1.70
N ASN A 141 -15.07 -1.13 -2.03
CA ASN A 141 -15.76 -0.89 -3.29
C ASN A 141 -14.88 -1.15 -4.51
N SER A 142 -13.59 -0.78 -4.44
CA SER A 142 -12.64 -1.05 -5.52
C SER A 142 -12.34 -2.54 -5.69
N LEU A 143 -12.30 -3.31 -4.60
CA LEU A 143 -12.11 -4.75 -4.64
C LEU A 143 -13.30 -5.44 -5.32
N PHE A 144 -14.52 -5.12 -4.87
CA PHE A 144 -15.72 -5.77 -5.42
C PHE A 144 -16.05 -5.33 -6.84
N LYS A 145 -15.76 -4.08 -7.21
CA LYS A 145 -15.83 -3.64 -8.61
C LYS A 145 -14.91 -4.48 -9.50
N TRP A 146 -13.66 -4.66 -9.08
CA TRP A 146 -12.73 -5.54 -9.80
C TRP A 146 -13.23 -6.99 -9.85
N ALA A 147 -13.81 -7.52 -8.77
CA ALA A 147 -14.35 -8.87 -8.74
C ALA A 147 -15.48 -9.07 -9.78
N ILE A 148 -16.33 -8.06 -10.00
CA ILE A 148 -17.34 -8.09 -11.07
C ILE A 148 -16.69 -8.06 -12.45
N GLU A 149 -15.69 -7.20 -12.66
CA GLU A 149 -14.95 -7.13 -13.93
C GLU A 149 -14.26 -8.46 -14.29
N GLN A 150 -13.98 -9.32 -13.29
CA GLN A 150 -13.44 -10.67 -13.48
C GLN A 150 -14.50 -11.78 -13.52
N GLY A 151 -15.80 -11.44 -13.48
CA GLY A 151 -16.89 -12.41 -13.48
C GLY A 151 -17.01 -13.25 -12.19
N LEU A 152 -16.41 -12.80 -11.08
CA LEU A 152 -16.44 -13.51 -9.79
C LEU A 152 -17.70 -13.19 -8.97
N LEU A 153 -18.29 -12.02 -9.22
CA LEU A 153 -19.52 -11.52 -8.62
C LEU A 153 -20.41 -10.88 -9.68
N GLU A 154 -21.72 -10.96 -9.47
CA GLU A 154 -22.72 -10.26 -10.29
C GLU A 154 -22.96 -8.85 -9.74
N ASP A 155 -23.12 -8.74 -8.42
CA ASP A 155 -23.44 -7.49 -7.73
C ASP A 155 -22.35 -7.02 -6.77
N ASN A 156 -22.23 -5.70 -6.63
CA ASN A 156 -21.27 -5.07 -5.73
C ASN A 156 -21.95 -4.74 -4.38
N PRO A 157 -21.63 -5.43 -3.28
CA PRO A 157 -22.25 -5.16 -1.98
C PRO A 157 -21.89 -3.79 -1.40
N ALA A 158 -20.83 -3.13 -1.90
CA ALA A 158 -20.45 -1.78 -1.49
C ALA A 158 -21.08 -0.68 -2.34
N ALA A 159 -21.75 -1.02 -3.45
CA ALA A 159 -22.42 -0.05 -4.30
C ALA A 159 -23.59 0.64 -3.57
N GLY A 160 -23.71 1.95 -3.76
CA GLY A 160 -24.77 2.76 -3.15
C GLY A 160 -24.73 2.84 -1.62
N VAL A 161 -23.60 2.50 -0.98
CA VAL A 161 -23.40 2.78 0.45
C VAL A 161 -23.04 4.26 0.63
N LYS A 162 -23.76 4.97 1.50
CA LYS A 162 -23.57 6.40 1.73
C LYS A 162 -22.17 6.66 2.31
N ARG A 163 -21.47 7.65 1.75
CA ARG A 163 -20.17 8.10 2.27
C ARG A 163 -20.40 8.94 3.53
N PRO A 164 -19.70 8.66 4.64
CA PRO A 164 -19.77 9.50 5.84
C PRO A 164 -19.39 10.95 5.56
N SER A 165 -20.02 11.91 6.23
CA SER A 165 -19.62 13.32 6.15
C SER A 165 -18.27 13.51 6.87
N LEU A 166 -17.39 14.34 6.30
CA LEU A 166 -16.18 14.74 7.02
C LEU A 166 -16.52 15.87 7.99
N LYS A 167 -15.94 15.82 9.19
CA LYS A 167 -16.05 16.89 10.19
C LYS A 167 -15.33 18.16 9.74
N ASN A 168 -14.21 18.01 9.04
CA ASN A 168 -13.45 19.12 8.50
C ASN A 168 -13.78 19.32 7.01
N LYS A 169 -14.78 20.17 6.72
CA LYS A 169 -15.16 20.50 5.34
C LYS A 169 -14.23 21.55 4.72
N ASP A 170 -13.80 22.51 5.52
CA ASP A 170 -13.06 23.69 5.04
C ASP A 170 -11.53 23.46 4.99
N GLY A 171 -11.07 22.33 5.53
CA GLY A 171 -9.67 21.93 5.50
C GLY A 171 -8.87 22.43 6.69
N PHE A 172 -7.55 22.44 6.56
CA PHE A 172 -6.70 22.99 7.60
C PHE A 172 -6.62 24.51 7.44
N PRO A 173 -6.67 25.29 8.54
CA PRO A 173 -6.43 26.73 8.46
C PRO A 173 -5.11 27.01 7.75
N ALA A 174 -5.13 27.96 6.80
CA ALA A 174 -3.92 28.45 6.18
C ALA A 174 -3.10 29.26 7.20
N TRP A 175 -1.78 29.15 7.11
CA TRP A 175 -0.90 29.97 7.95
C TRP A 175 -1.02 31.43 7.57
N ILE A 176 -1.03 32.29 8.58
CA ILE A 176 -0.91 33.74 8.45
C ILE A 176 0.53 34.18 8.74
N GLU A 177 0.87 35.44 8.45
CA GLU A 177 2.23 35.95 8.67
C GLU A 177 2.67 35.82 10.13
N GLU A 178 1.75 35.95 11.08
CA GLU A 178 2.00 35.78 12.50
C GLU A 178 2.44 34.35 12.84
N ASP A 179 1.90 33.34 12.16
CA ASP A 179 2.30 31.94 12.36
C ASP A 179 3.71 31.69 11.80
N ILE A 180 4.01 32.29 10.64
CA ILE A 180 5.34 32.26 10.04
C ILE A 180 6.37 32.94 10.96
N ASN A 181 6.03 34.10 11.53
CA ASN A 181 6.88 34.84 12.45
C ASN A 181 7.15 34.05 13.74
N LYS A 182 6.14 33.38 14.30
CA LYS A 182 6.33 32.47 15.44
C LYS A 182 7.27 31.32 15.08
N TYR A 183 7.13 30.75 13.89
CA TYR A 183 8.02 29.69 13.41
C TYR A 183 9.46 30.19 13.27
N TYR A 184 9.66 31.39 12.73
CA TYR A 184 10.97 32.03 12.59
C TYR A 184 11.64 32.35 13.93
N GLN A 185 10.87 32.72 14.95
CA GLN A 185 11.39 32.93 16.30
C GLN A 185 11.85 31.63 16.94
N GLN A 186 11.11 30.54 16.73
CA GLN A 186 11.46 29.22 17.24
C GLN A 186 12.67 28.60 16.49
N TRP A 187 12.76 28.84 15.17
CA TRP A 187 13.76 28.26 14.28
C TRP A 187 14.55 29.34 13.55
N PRO A 188 15.69 29.78 14.13
CA PRO A 188 16.53 30.82 13.55
C PRO A 188 17.14 30.46 12.19
N LEU A 189 17.63 31.48 11.50
CA LEU A 189 18.42 31.34 10.27
C LEU A 189 19.61 30.39 10.48
N GLY A 190 19.83 29.50 9.51
CA GLY A 190 20.84 28.45 9.57
C GLY A 190 20.33 27.11 10.11
N THR A 191 19.12 27.03 10.65
CA THR A 191 18.49 25.76 11.01
C THR A 191 17.88 25.06 9.80
N HIS A 192 17.81 23.73 9.85
CA HIS A 192 17.20 22.93 8.80
C HIS A 192 15.69 23.25 8.69
N GLU A 193 15.00 23.41 9.82
CA GLU A 193 13.61 23.83 9.92
C GLU A 193 13.34 25.16 9.20
N ARG A 194 14.23 26.13 9.36
CA ARG A 194 14.11 27.43 8.69
C ARG A 194 14.15 27.29 7.17
N VAL A 195 15.12 26.53 6.65
CA VAL A 195 15.24 26.27 5.21
C VAL A 195 13.98 25.58 4.67
N TRP A 196 13.42 24.63 5.42
CA TRP A 196 12.19 23.94 5.01
C TRP A 196 11.02 24.90 4.83
N VAL A 197 10.77 25.77 5.81
CA VAL A 197 9.62 26.68 5.75
C VAL A 197 9.83 27.74 4.67
N ASP A 198 11.03 28.29 4.51
CA ASP A 198 11.33 29.29 3.49
C ASP A 198 11.12 28.71 2.08
N VAL A 199 11.64 27.51 1.81
CA VAL A 199 11.44 26.87 0.51
C VAL A 199 9.95 26.57 0.27
N LEU A 200 9.19 26.11 1.27
CA LEU A 200 7.74 25.91 1.10
C LEU A 200 7.02 27.22 0.73
N LEU A 201 7.33 28.31 1.42
CA LEU A 201 6.70 29.61 1.22
C LEU A 201 7.02 30.21 -0.15
N TYR A 202 8.29 30.20 -0.56
CA TYR A 202 8.72 30.88 -1.79
C TYR A 202 8.52 30.06 -3.07
N THR A 203 8.44 28.73 -2.98
CA THR A 203 8.34 27.88 -4.18
C THR A 203 6.96 27.25 -4.37
N GLY A 204 6.14 27.18 -3.31
CA GLY A 204 4.86 26.47 -3.36
C GLY A 204 4.98 24.96 -3.62
N LEU A 205 6.18 24.38 -3.45
CA LEU A 205 6.40 22.95 -3.72
C LEU A 205 5.60 22.07 -2.76
N ARG A 206 5.13 20.93 -3.27
CA ARG A 206 4.55 19.89 -2.40
C ARG A 206 5.64 19.33 -1.49
N ARG A 207 5.30 19.05 -0.24
CA ARG A 207 6.20 18.46 0.78
C ARG A 207 7.06 17.29 0.27
N GLY A 208 6.50 16.41 -0.56
CA GLY A 208 7.24 15.27 -1.12
C GLY A 208 8.35 15.67 -2.10
N MET A 209 8.17 16.77 -2.83
CA MET A 209 9.20 17.35 -3.71
C MET A 209 10.26 18.07 -2.90
N LEU A 210 9.84 18.83 -1.87
CA LEU A 210 10.78 19.47 -0.95
C LEU A 210 11.72 18.47 -0.29
N TYR A 211 11.18 17.33 0.17
CA TYR A 211 12.01 16.26 0.73
C TYR A 211 13.08 15.76 -0.25
N ALA A 212 12.75 15.65 -1.54
CA ALA A 212 13.71 15.24 -2.55
C ALA A 212 14.81 16.29 -2.82
N LEU A 213 14.51 17.57 -2.59
CA LEU A 213 15.42 18.71 -2.80
C LEU A 213 16.31 18.99 -1.58
N VAL A 214 15.71 19.04 -0.38
CA VAL A 214 16.32 19.54 0.86
C VAL A 214 16.57 18.43 1.88
N GLY A 215 15.84 17.31 1.82
CA GLY A 215 15.86 16.24 2.83
C GLY A 215 17.14 15.38 2.87
N LYS A 216 18.22 15.82 2.23
CA LYS A 216 19.57 15.24 2.32
C LYS A 216 20.58 16.14 3.04
N MET A 217 20.16 17.35 3.45
CA MET A 217 20.98 18.28 4.23
C MET A 217 20.95 17.94 5.72
#